data_AF-A0A7W0RJB2-F1
#
_entry.id   AF-A0A7W0RJB2-F1
#
_cell.length_a   1.000
_cell.length_b   1.000
_cell.length_c   1.000
_cell.angle_alpha   90.00
_cell.angle_beta   90.00
_cell.angle_gamma   90.00
#
_symmetry.space_group_name_H-M   'P 1'
#
loop_
_entity.id
_entity.type
_entity.pdbx_description
1 polymer ?
#
loop_
_entity_poly.entity_id
_entity_poly.type
_entity_poly.pdbx_seq_one_letter_code
_entity_poly.pdbx_strand_id
1 'polypeptide(L)'
;GVGRDDLKRGPGHYPQTPLPGQLGNAAIAGHRTTYGEPFADIDQMLAGDKITVTTPAGTFTYLVDESRIVAPSDGYVLDTVDEDVARLTLTSCHPRYSASQRIVVSAELAARRSSPVGEPVINYGRPPGDEAQPRPAETIPGARADETRAPPDTSQPDGRGSGNGGVSTRTAPPAPAAASDRALDPEVDPFAAGWFADAGAYPQLAIWAALLIALAAAGYLVCRRFRNDWSGPLLVAVPFLVALYFFYQNVNRLLPAAL
;
A
#
# COMPACT_ATOMS: atom_id res chain seq x y z
N GLY A 1 1.63 -6.26 6.90
CA GLY A 1 2.04 -4.86 6.74
C GLY A 1 3.27 -4.79 5.88
N VAL A 2 3.67 -3.57 5.52
CA VAL A 2 4.87 -3.28 4.70
C VAL A 2 6.01 -2.64 5.51
N GLY A 3 5.93 -2.73 6.84
CA GLY A 3 7.00 -2.25 7.73
C GLY A 3 8.28 -3.07 7.55
N ARG A 4 9.40 -2.48 7.96
CA ARG A 4 10.73 -3.10 7.81
C ARG A 4 10.81 -4.50 8.44
N ASP A 5 10.22 -4.69 9.62
CA ASP A 5 10.24 -5.99 10.29
C ASP A 5 9.22 -6.99 9.73
N ASP A 6 8.18 -6.50 9.05
CA ASP A 6 7.24 -7.36 8.34
C ASP A 6 7.88 -7.95 7.08
N LEU A 7 8.52 -7.11 6.26
CA LEU A 7 9.08 -7.53 4.97
C LEU A 7 10.29 -8.48 5.11
N LYS A 8 10.98 -8.46 6.26
CA LYS A 8 12.00 -9.48 6.59
C LYS A 8 11.43 -10.89 6.66
N ARG A 9 10.13 -11.04 6.94
CA ARG A 9 9.45 -12.34 7.08
C ARG A 9 8.80 -12.82 5.78
N GLY A 10 8.75 -11.97 4.75
CA GLY A 10 8.17 -12.29 3.45
C GLY A 10 7.39 -11.12 2.84
N PRO A 11 6.61 -11.36 1.77
CA PRO A 11 5.76 -10.34 1.16
C PRO A 11 4.74 -9.75 2.16
N GLY A 12 4.49 -8.45 2.04
CA GLY A 12 3.61 -7.70 2.93
C GLY A 12 2.52 -6.96 2.17
N HIS A 13 1.28 -7.09 2.62
CA HIS A 13 0.15 -6.28 2.12
C HIS A 13 0.22 -4.85 2.66
N TYR A 14 -0.13 -3.88 1.79
CA TYR A 14 -0.29 -2.46 2.14
C TYR A 14 -1.61 -2.24 2.87
N PRO A 15 -1.61 -1.93 4.18
CA PRO A 15 -2.82 -1.94 5.01
C PRO A 15 -3.94 -1.01 4.53
N GLN A 16 -3.58 0.09 3.87
CA GLN A 16 -4.51 1.08 3.32
C GLN A 16 -5.19 0.67 2.01
N THR A 17 -4.81 -0.47 1.43
CA THR A 17 -5.39 -0.99 0.19
C THR A 17 -6.40 -2.11 0.47
N PRO A 18 -7.38 -2.37 -0.42
CA PRO A 18 -8.24 -3.56 -0.33
C PRO A 18 -7.44 -4.85 -0.14
N LEU A 19 -8.08 -5.86 0.44
CA LEU A 19 -7.48 -7.19 0.53
C LEU A 19 -7.54 -7.91 -0.83
N PRO A 20 -6.58 -8.80 -1.13
CA PRO A 20 -6.67 -9.63 -2.33
C PRO A 20 -8.00 -10.39 -2.39
N GLY A 21 -8.70 -10.24 -3.52
CA GLY A 21 -10.02 -10.83 -3.77
C GLY A 21 -11.16 -9.87 -3.52
N GLN A 22 -10.88 -8.62 -3.14
CA GLN A 22 -11.86 -7.55 -3.07
C GLN A 22 -11.78 -6.64 -4.30
N LEU A 23 -12.86 -5.91 -4.55
CA LEU A 23 -12.87 -4.84 -5.55
C LEU A 23 -11.87 -3.72 -5.20
N GLY A 24 -11.37 -3.04 -6.23
CA GLY A 24 -10.31 -2.06 -6.14
C GLY A 24 -8.90 -2.66 -6.25
N ASN A 25 -7.87 -1.89 -5.88
CA ASN A 25 -6.47 -2.27 -6.09
C ASN A 25 -5.82 -2.79 -4.79
N ALA A 26 -5.75 -4.11 -4.61
CA ALA A 26 -4.97 -4.70 -3.53
C ALA A 26 -3.47 -4.57 -3.84
N ALA A 27 -2.64 -4.20 -2.88
CA ALA A 27 -1.20 -4.07 -3.11
C ALA A 27 -0.34 -4.92 -2.16
N ILE A 28 0.74 -5.47 -2.69
CA ILE A 28 1.72 -6.28 -1.96
C ILE A 28 3.14 -5.80 -2.29
N ALA A 29 3.96 -5.60 -1.24
CA ALA A 29 5.39 -5.35 -1.36
C ALA A 29 6.20 -6.62 -1.07
N GLY A 30 7.34 -6.75 -1.72
CA GLY A 30 8.29 -7.83 -1.45
C GLY A 30 9.72 -7.44 -1.79
N HIS A 31 10.70 -8.01 -1.08
CA HIS A 31 12.11 -7.75 -1.36
C HIS A 31 12.57 -8.41 -2.66
N ARG A 32 13.41 -7.69 -3.41
CA ARG A 32 14.02 -8.19 -4.64
C ARG A 32 15.35 -8.91 -4.45
N THR A 33 16.09 -8.60 -3.39
CA THR A 33 17.47 -9.11 -3.22
C THR A 33 17.80 -9.58 -1.81
N THR A 34 16.95 -9.29 -0.84
CA THR A 34 17.19 -9.59 0.58
C THR A 34 16.09 -10.48 1.14
N TYR A 35 16.36 -11.11 2.29
CA TYR A 35 15.37 -11.84 3.08
C TYR A 35 14.58 -12.89 2.28
N GLY A 36 15.31 -13.79 1.62
CA GLY A 36 14.73 -14.83 0.76
C GLY A 36 14.23 -14.33 -0.59
N GLU A 37 14.38 -13.03 -0.88
CA GLU A 37 14.18 -12.40 -2.18
C GLU A 37 12.89 -12.84 -2.89
N PRO A 38 11.72 -12.76 -2.23
CA PRO A 38 10.48 -13.34 -2.77
C PRO A 38 10.09 -12.78 -4.14
N PHE A 39 10.52 -11.55 -4.47
CA PHE A 39 10.29 -10.88 -5.76
C PHE A 39 11.56 -10.75 -6.59
N ALA A 40 12.54 -11.66 -6.43
CA ALA A 40 13.80 -11.64 -7.16
C ALA A 40 13.61 -11.39 -8.67
N ASP A 41 12.73 -12.19 -9.29
CA ASP A 41 12.51 -12.24 -10.74
C ASP A 41 11.22 -11.54 -11.17
N ILE A 42 10.72 -10.60 -10.36
CA ILE A 42 9.50 -9.82 -10.68
C ILE A 42 9.60 -9.06 -12.03
N ASP A 43 10.81 -8.78 -12.50
CA ASP A 43 11.07 -8.16 -13.81
C ASP A 43 10.90 -9.11 -15.00
N GLN A 44 10.77 -10.41 -14.75
CA GLN A 44 10.52 -11.41 -15.78
C GLN A 44 9.02 -11.63 -16.02
N MET A 45 8.14 -11.03 -15.22
CA MET A 45 6.69 -11.17 -15.36
C MET A 45 6.20 -10.48 -16.62
N LEU A 46 5.41 -11.20 -17.41
CA LEU A 46 4.85 -10.75 -18.69
C LEU A 46 3.32 -10.71 -18.64
N ALA A 47 2.73 -9.92 -19.53
CA ALA A 47 1.28 -9.86 -19.69
C ALA A 47 0.69 -11.27 -19.90
N GLY A 48 -0.35 -11.60 -19.15
CA GLY A 48 -1.01 -12.91 -19.14
C GLY A 48 -0.43 -13.93 -18.15
N ASP A 49 0.70 -13.65 -17.50
CA ASP A 49 1.21 -14.48 -16.41
C ASP A 49 0.21 -14.50 -15.25
N LYS A 50 0.18 -15.61 -14.51
CA LYS A 50 -0.78 -15.84 -13.44
C LYS A 50 -0.16 -15.55 -12.08
N ILE A 51 -0.89 -14.80 -11.27
CA ILE A 51 -0.61 -14.62 -9.84
C ILE A 51 -1.76 -15.22 -9.05
N THR A 52 -1.49 -16.23 -8.23
CA THR A 52 -2.51 -16.85 -7.38
C THR A 52 -2.31 -16.42 -5.94
N VAL A 53 -3.33 -15.83 -5.33
CA VAL A 53 -3.34 -15.43 -3.92
C VAL A 53 -4.36 -16.27 -3.17
N THR A 54 -3.91 -17.00 -2.16
CA THR A 54 -4.78 -17.78 -1.27
C THR A 54 -4.94 -17.06 0.07
N THR A 55 -6.17 -16.82 0.46
CA THR A 55 -6.55 -16.16 1.71
C THR A 55 -7.58 -17.02 2.45
N PRO A 56 -7.92 -16.71 3.71
CA PRO A 56 -9.05 -17.34 4.38
C PRO A 56 -10.40 -17.17 3.66
N ALA A 57 -10.56 -16.12 2.84
CA ALA A 57 -11.77 -15.86 2.07
C ALA A 57 -11.85 -16.69 0.77
N GLY A 58 -10.73 -17.22 0.27
CA GLY A 58 -10.69 -18.00 -0.96
C GLY A 58 -9.39 -17.86 -1.74
N THR A 59 -9.41 -18.39 -2.96
CA THR A 59 -8.27 -18.38 -3.88
C THR A 59 -8.59 -17.47 -5.07
N PHE A 60 -7.72 -16.51 -5.33
CA PHE A 60 -7.91 -15.46 -6.32
C PHE A 60 -6.77 -15.50 -7.33
N THR A 61 -7.10 -15.67 -8.61
CA THR A 61 -6.13 -15.69 -9.70
C THR A 61 -6.19 -14.37 -10.44
N TYR A 62 -5.07 -13.67 -10.53
CA TYR A 62 -4.88 -12.46 -11.31
C TYR A 62 -4.05 -12.76 -12.56
N LEU A 63 -4.30 -12.03 -13.64
CA LEU A 63 -3.50 -12.04 -14.86
C LEU A 63 -2.74 -10.74 -14.93
N VAL A 64 -1.43 -10.82 -15.13
CA VAL A 64 -0.58 -9.65 -15.30
C VAL A 64 -1.03 -8.86 -16.54
N ASP A 65 -1.14 -7.55 -16.39
CA ASP A 65 -1.44 -6.62 -17.48
C ASP A 65 -0.14 -6.02 -18.03
N GLU A 66 0.67 -5.46 -17.12
CA GLU A 66 1.91 -4.76 -17.44
C GLU A 66 2.88 -4.72 -16.27
N SER A 67 4.14 -4.42 -16.58
CA SER A 67 5.17 -4.04 -15.62
C SER A 67 5.78 -2.69 -16.00
N ARG A 68 6.12 -1.87 -15.00
CA ARG A 68 6.71 -0.54 -15.20
C ARG A 68 7.73 -0.21 -14.11
N ILE A 69 8.65 0.69 -14.43
CA ILE A 69 9.59 1.28 -13.47
C ILE A 69 9.12 2.68 -13.12
N VAL A 70 9.01 2.97 -11.83
CA VAL A 70 8.52 4.26 -11.29
C VAL A 70 9.48 4.83 -10.25
N ALA A 71 9.31 6.11 -9.91
CA ALA A 71 10.06 6.71 -8.81
C ALA A 71 9.58 6.15 -7.46
N PRO A 72 10.43 6.10 -6.41
CA PRO A 72 10.01 5.63 -5.09
C PRO A 72 8.86 6.43 -4.46
N SER A 73 8.71 7.70 -4.85
CA SER A 73 7.65 8.60 -4.39
C SER A 73 6.32 8.44 -5.12
N ASP A 74 6.24 7.59 -6.15
CA ASP A 74 5.05 7.47 -7.00
C ASP A 74 3.98 6.58 -6.34
N GLY A 75 3.38 7.09 -5.26
CA GLY A 75 2.37 6.37 -4.46
C GLY A 75 1.07 6.05 -5.22
N TYR A 76 0.78 6.79 -6.30
CA TYR A 76 -0.43 6.64 -7.12
C TYR A 76 -0.63 5.21 -7.67
N VAL A 77 0.44 4.42 -7.77
CA VAL A 77 0.39 3.02 -8.23
C VAL A 77 -0.41 2.11 -7.28
N LEU A 78 -0.63 2.54 -6.03
CA LEU A 78 -1.40 1.82 -5.02
C LEU A 78 -2.89 2.20 -5.04
N ASP A 79 -3.25 3.28 -5.73
CA ASP A 79 -4.61 3.81 -5.72
C ASP A 79 -5.57 2.89 -6.47
N THR A 80 -6.83 2.88 -6.02
CA THR A 80 -7.94 2.30 -6.78
C THR A 80 -8.38 3.30 -7.83
N VAL A 81 -8.13 2.97 -9.10
CA VAL A 81 -8.56 3.80 -10.24
C VAL A 81 -9.99 3.47 -10.67
N ASP A 82 -10.36 2.19 -10.58
CA ASP A 82 -11.70 1.69 -10.90
C ASP A 82 -12.19 0.85 -9.71
N GLU A 83 -13.28 1.29 -9.09
CA GLU A 83 -13.86 0.65 -7.90
C GLU A 83 -14.61 -0.64 -8.24
N ASP A 84 -14.95 -0.89 -9.51
CA ASP A 84 -15.70 -2.07 -9.94
C ASP A 84 -14.78 -3.20 -10.44
N VAL A 85 -13.47 -2.98 -10.44
CA VAL A 85 -12.46 -3.94 -10.91
C VAL A 85 -11.55 -4.35 -9.77
N ALA A 86 -11.42 -5.67 -9.56
CA ALA A 86 -10.45 -6.23 -8.61
C ALA A 86 -9.06 -6.32 -9.28
N ARG A 87 -8.12 -5.54 -8.79
CA ARG A 87 -6.72 -5.49 -9.26
C ARG A 87 -5.74 -5.88 -8.16
N LEU A 88 -4.58 -6.34 -8.59
CA LEU A 88 -3.44 -6.62 -7.74
C LEU A 88 -2.22 -5.87 -8.25
N THR A 89 -1.57 -5.13 -7.35
CA THR A 89 -0.30 -4.46 -7.61
C THR A 89 0.81 -5.08 -6.78
N LEU A 90 1.86 -5.57 -7.43
CA LEU A 90 3.08 -6.03 -6.78
C LEU A 90 4.16 -4.97 -6.89
N THR A 91 4.86 -4.66 -5.80
CA THR A 91 5.92 -3.64 -5.77
C THR A 91 7.23 -4.21 -5.22
N SER A 92 8.35 -3.81 -5.84
CA SER A 92 9.69 -4.15 -5.38
C SER A 92 10.74 -3.10 -5.74
N CYS A 93 11.93 -3.17 -5.15
CA CYS A 93 13.05 -2.26 -5.47
C CYS A 93 13.62 -2.54 -6.88
N HIS A 94 14.11 -1.50 -7.57
CA HIS A 94 14.75 -1.62 -8.86
C HIS A 94 15.87 -0.57 -9.05
N PRO A 95 16.97 -0.89 -9.77
CA PRO A 95 17.39 -2.22 -10.25
C PRO A 95 17.86 -3.13 -9.10
N ARG A 96 18.30 -4.37 -9.37
CA ARG A 96 18.82 -5.25 -8.29
C ARG A 96 19.97 -4.55 -7.56
N TYR A 97 20.03 -4.74 -6.24
CA TYR A 97 21.03 -4.12 -5.34
C TYR A 97 20.95 -2.60 -5.24
N SER A 98 19.86 -2.01 -5.74
CA SER A 98 19.53 -0.60 -5.60
C SER A 98 18.04 -0.48 -5.29
N ALA A 99 17.66 0.64 -4.70
CA ALA A 99 16.27 1.02 -4.54
C ALA A 99 16.00 2.45 -4.97
N SER A 100 16.83 2.93 -5.90
CA SER A 100 16.66 4.19 -6.61
C SER A 100 15.30 4.30 -7.31
N GLN A 101 14.71 3.16 -7.68
CA GLN A 101 13.41 3.08 -8.34
C GLN A 101 12.59 1.93 -7.75
N ARG A 102 11.34 1.82 -8.21
CA ARG A 102 10.48 0.67 -7.95
C ARG A 102 10.08 0.01 -9.25
N ILE A 103 10.04 -1.31 -9.25
CA ILE A 103 9.33 -2.08 -10.26
C ILE A 103 7.93 -2.38 -9.74
N VAL A 104 6.94 -2.13 -10.59
CA VAL A 104 5.53 -2.30 -10.30
C VAL A 104 4.95 -3.24 -11.36
N VAL A 105 4.31 -4.31 -10.91
CA VAL A 105 3.53 -5.21 -11.76
C VAL A 105 2.07 -5.02 -11.42
N SER A 106 1.25 -4.74 -12.41
CA SER A 106 -0.20 -4.61 -12.27
C SER A 106 -0.89 -5.80 -12.91
N ALA A 107 -1.93 -6.30 -12.25
CA ALA A 107 -2.67 -7.47 -12.70
C ALA A 107 -4.17 -7.32 -12.38
N GLU A 108 -5.02 -7.87 -13.24
CA GLU A 108 -6.48 -7.89 -13.08
C GLU A 108 -6.98 -9.29 -12.69
N LEU A 109 -8.01 -9.36 -11.84
CA LEU A 109 -8.59 -10.62 -11.40
C LEU A 109 -9.27 -11.38 -12.56
N ALA A 110 -8.87 -12.64 -12.76
CA ALA A 110 -9.60 -13.57 -13.60
C ALA A 110 -10.79 -14.20 -12.84
N ALA A 111 -11.96 -13.57 -12.92
CA ALA A 111 -13.17 -13.99 -12.20
C ALA A 111 -13.55 -15.47 -12.39
N ARG A 112 -13.41 -16.01 -13.62
CA ARG A 112 -13.72 -17.44 -13.90
C ARG A 112 -12.77 -18.44 -13.24
N ARG A 113 -11.62 -17.97 -12.73
CA ARG A 113 -10.55 -18.79 -12.12
C ARG A 113 -10.39 -18.47 -10.62
N SER A 114 -11.35 -17.76 -10.03
CA SER A 114 -11.25 -17.22 -8.69
C SER A 114 -12.51 -17.54 -7.87
N SER A 115 -12.35 -17.53 -6.55
CA SER A 115 -13.48 -17.44 -5.62
C SER A 115 -14.28 -16.14 -5.85
N PRO A 116 -15.56 -16.06 -5.41
CA PRO A 116 -16.35 -14.84 -5.52
C PRO A 116 -15.65 -13.62 -4.91
N VAL A 117 -15.72 -12.50 -5.61
CA VAL A 117 -15.11 -11.23 -5.20
C VAL A 117 -15.89 -10.64 -4.03
N GLY A 118 -15.16 -10.16 -3.01
CA GLY A 118 -15.74 -9.47 -1.85
C GLY A 118 -15.82 -7.96 -2.03
N GLU A 119 -16.65 -7.33 -1.21
CA GLU A 119 -16.64 -5.86 -1.05
C GLU A 119 -15.30 -5.40 -0.43
N PRO A 120 -14.80 -4.21 -0.80
CA PRO A 120 -13.57 -3.67 -0.25
C PRO A 120 -13.72 -3.38 1.24
N VAL A 121 -12.86 -3.98 2.04
CA VAL A 121 -12.72 -3.69 3.47
C VAL A 121 -11.41 -2.93 3.64
N ILE A 122 -11.46 -1.60 3.57
CA ILE A 122 -10.29 -0.78 3.90
C ILE A 122 -10.09 -0.83 5.41
N ASN A 123 -9.00 -1.46 5.86
CA ASN A 123 -8.63 -1.49 7.28
C ASN A 123 -7.68 -0.31 7.58
N TYR A 124 -8.25 0.85 7.92
CA TYR A 124 -7.52 2.04 8.39
C TYR A 124 -6.89 1.83 9.77
N GLY A 125 -6.04 0.81 9.95
CA GLY A 125 -5.34 0.57 11.22
C GLY A 125 -6.28 0.41 12.43
N ARG A 126 -7.51 -0.08 12.24
CA ARG A 126 -8.47 -0.27 13.34
C ARG A 126 -7.93 -1.37 14.26
N PRO A 127 -7.85 -1.15 15.59
CA PRO A 127 -7.49 -2.21 16.54
C PRO A 127 -8.41 -3.42 16.36
N PRO A 128 -7.92 -4.66 16.56
CA PRO A 128 -8.79 -5.83 16.53
C PRO A 128 -9.75 -5.75 17.72
N GLY A 129 -10.97 -5.27 17.48
CA GLY A 129 -11.94 -5.00 18.54
C GLY A 129 -13.38 -4.83 18.07
N ASP A 130 -13.61 -4.31 16.87
CA ASP A 130 -14.97 -4.18 16.34
C ASP A 130 -15.15 -5.12 15.14
N GLU A 131 -15.44 -6.38 15.46
CA GLU A 131 -15.98 -7.33 14.50
C GLU A 131 -17.18 -6.69 13.80
N ALA A 132 -17.17 -6.71 12.47
CA ALA A 132 -18.34 -6.42 11.68
C ALA A 132 -19.43 -7.42 12.05
N GLN A 133 -20.30 -7.05 12.99
CA GLN A 133 -21.53 -7.78 13.22
C GLN A 133 -22.30 -7.77 11.90
N PRO A 134 -22.67 -8.94 11.35
CA PRO A 134 -23.52 -8.99 10.18
C PRO A 134 -24.78 -8.20 10.53
N ARG A 135 -25.08 -7.14 9.77
CA ARG A 135 -26.39 -6.49 9.86
C ARG A 135 -27.44 -7.61 9.68
N PRO A 136 -28.35 -7.81 10.65
CA PRO A 136 -29.45 -8.73 10.45
C PRO A 136 -30.18 -8.30 9.18
N ALA A 137 -30.47 -9.26 8.29
CA ALA A 137 -31.26 -9.01 7.10
C ALA A 137 -32.52 -8.23 7.53
N GLU A 138 -32.70 -7.03 7.01
CA GLU A 138 -33.94 -6.27 7.18
C GLU A 138 -35.08 -7.09 6.58
N THR A 139 -35.80 -7.80 7.44
CA THR A 139 -37.09 -8.39 7.13
C THR A 139 -38.03 -7.25 6.77
N ILE A 140 -38.36 -7.09 5.49
CA ILE A 140 -39.43 -6.19 5.04
C ILE A 140 -40.74 -6.63 5.72
N PRO A 141 -41.34 -5.85 6.64
CA PRO A 141 -42.61 -6.20 7.25
C PRO A 141 -43.75 -5.69 6.37
N GLY A 142 -44.43 -6.59 5.65
CA GLY A 142 -45.56 -6.16 4.82
C GLY A 142 -46.13 -7.16 3.82
N ALA A 143 -46.16 -8.46 4.12
CA ALA A 143 -47.00 -9.39 3.39
C ALA A 143 -47.86 -10.15 4.42
N ARG A 144 -49.06 -9.62 4.69
CA ARG A 144 -50.11 -10.39 5.36
C ARG A 144 -50.48 -11.54 4.43
N ALA A 145 -50.23 -12.76 4.90
CA ALA A 145 -50.98 -13.91 4.45
C ALA A 145 -52.42 -13.74 4.96
N ASP A 146 -53.39 -13.74 4.05
CA ASP A 146 -54.78 -14.01 4.39
C ASP A 146 -55.21 -15.26 3.62
N GLU A 147 -55.92 -16.11 4.34
CA GLU A 147 -56.24 -17.49 4.00
C GLU A 147 -57.31 -17.61 2.89
N THR A 148 -57.08 -18.59 2.01
CA THR A 148 -58.07 -19.56 1.48
C THR A 148 -59.54 -19.12 1.27
N ARG A 149 -59.97 -19.02 0.00
CA ARG A 149 -61.26 -19.59 -0.45
C ARG A 149 -61.31 -19.90 -1.95
N ALA A 150 -61.77 -21.10 -2.28
CA ALA A 150 -62.05 -21.64 -3.62
C ALA A 150 -63.39 -21.10 -4.21
N PRO A 151 -63.73 -21.38 -5.50
CA PRO A 151 -64.45 -20.46 -6.40
C PRO A 151 -65.98 -20.60 -6.39
N PRO A 152 -66.70 -19.74 -7.13
CA PRO A 152 -67.53 -20.29 -8.21
C PRO A 152 -67.54 -19.50 -9.52
N ASP A 153 -68.26 -20.10 -10.45
CA ASP A 153 -68.30 -20.07 -11.90
C ASP A 153 -68.98 -18.85 -12.57
N THR A 154 -68.71 -18.72 -13.88
CA THR A 154 -69.48 -18.03 -14.95
C THR A 154 -69.72 -16.52 -14.88
N SER A 155 -69.15 -15.76 -15.84
CA SER A 155 -69.84 -15.26 -17.05
C SER A 155 -69.13 -14.05 -17.68
N GLN A 156 -68.86 -14.16 -18.99
CA GLN A 156 -68.56 -13.09 -19.95
C GLN A 156 -69.89 -12.44 -20.43
N PRO A 157 -69.96 -11.35 -21.25
CA PRO A 157 -68.88 -10.63 -21.95
C PRO A 157 -69.03 -9.07 -22.04
N ASP A 158 -68.14 -8.48 -22.86
CA ASP A 158 -68.26 -7.24 -23.68
C ASP A 158 -67.77 -5.88 -23.14
N GLY A 159 -66.77 -5.31 -23.83
CA GLY A 159 -66.36 -3.91 -23.68
C GLY A 159 -65.05 -3.54 -24.40
N ARG A 160 -65.15 -2.95 -25.60
CA ARG A 160 -64.06 -2.51 -26.50
C ARG A 160 -63.13 -1.42 -25.94
N GLY A 161 -61.88 -1.41 -26.43
CA GLY A 161 -61.00 -0.23 -26.55
C GLY A 161 -59.50 -0.60 -26.51
N SER A 162 -58.79 -0.72 -27.65
CA SER A 162 -57.92 0.31 -28.27
C SER A 162 -56.88 0.89 -27.30
N GLY A 163 -55.55 0.88 -27.50
CA GLY A 163 -54.63 0.51 -28.56
C GLY A 163 -53.20 0.83 -28.07
N ASN A 164 -52.18 0.30 -28.75
CA ASN A 164 -50.74 0.42 -28.45
C ASN A 164 -50.22 1.86 -28.29
N GLY A 165 -49.19 2.03 -27.45
CA GLY A 165 -48.28 3.18 -27.51
C GLY A 165 -47.38 3.31 -26.28
N GLY A 166 -46.23 2.62 -26.29
CA GLY A 166 -45.21 2.80 -25.26
C GLY A 166 -44.41 4.09 -25.44
N VAL A 167 -44.10 4.76 -24.32
CA VAL A 167 -42.95 5.66 -24.17
C VAL A 167 -42.47 5.56 -22.72
N SER A 168 -41.35 4.87 -22.49
CA SER A 168 -40.59 4.96 -21.23
C SER A 168 -39.81 6.27 -21.21
N THR A 169 -40.20 7.20 -20.34
CA THR A 169 -39.32 8.31 -19.95
C THR A 169 -38.21 7.77 -19.05
N ARG A 170 -37.00 7.70 -19.60
CA ARG A 170 -35.76 7.32 -18.91
C ARG A 170 -35.27 8.56 -18.14
N THR A 171 -35.42 8.59 -16.82
CA THR A 171 -34.80 9.60 -15.96
C THR A 171 -33.29 9.35 -15.94
N ALA A 172 -32.50 10.34 -16.34
CA ALA A 172 -31.04 10.29 -16.29
C ALA A 172 -30.52 10.37 -14.85
N PRO A 173 -29.43 9.67 -14.48
CA PRO A 173 -28.80 9.83 -13.18
C PRO A 173 -28.07 11.19 -13.08
N PRO A 174 -27.99 11.80 -11.88
CA PRO A 174 -27.26 13.05 -11.69
C PRO A 174 -25.74 12.84 -11.81
N ALA A 175 -25.07 13.85 -12.37
CA ALA A 175 -23.62 13.88 -12.56
C ALA A 175 -22.84 13.78 -11.23
N PRO A 176 -21.65 13.16 -11.21
CA PRO A 176 -20.85 13.02 -9.99
C PRO A 176 -20.35 14.40 -9.51
N ALA A 177 -20.57 14.66 -8.22
CA ALA A 177 -20.06 15.82 -7.52
C ALA A 177 -18.52 15.79 -7.49
N ALA A 178 -17.92 16.97 -7.66
CA ALA A 178 -16.48 17.20 -7.67
C ALA A 178 -15.77 16.54 -6.49
N ALA A 179 -14.68 15.82 -6.81
CA ALA A 179 -13.73 15.30 -5.84
C ALA A 179 -13.23 16.44 -4.95
N SER A 180 -13.55 16.35 -3.65
CA SER A 180 -12.96 17.23 -2.65
C SER A 180 -11.53 16.75 -2.38
N ASP A 181 -10.55 17.60 -2.70
CA ASP A 181 -9.18 17.52 -2.19
C ASP A 181 -9.21 17.39 -0.66
N ARG A 182 -9.17 16.15 -0.16
CA ARG A 182 -8.87 15.90 1.24
C ARG A 182 -7.39 15.57 1.31
N ALA A 183 -6.63 16.54 1.79
CA ALA A 183 -5.25 16.36 2.21
C ALA A 183 -5.15 15.09 3.09
N LEU A 184 -4.37 14.12 2.61
CA LEU A 184 -4.10 12.88 3.31
C LEU A 184 -3.30 13.19 4.59
N ASP A 185 -3.64 12.50 5.68
CA ASP A 185 -2.94 12.61 6.96
C ASP A 185 -1.44 12.30 6.79
N PRO A 186 -0.52 13.16 7.28
CA PRO A 186 0.92 13.01 7.09
C PRO A 186 1.53 11.80 7.82
N GLU A 187 0.73 11.05 8.58
CA GLU A 187 1.14 9.88 9.35
C GLU A 187 1.18 8.59 8.51
N VAL A 188 0.52 8.57 7.33
CA VAL A 188 0.35 7.36 6.50
C VAL A 188 1.06 7.45 5.14
N ASP A 189 1.84 8.49 4.90
CA ASP A 189 2.74 8.53 3.76
C ASP A 189 4.20 8.31 4.21
N PRO A 190 4.71 7.07 4.11
CA PRO A 190 6.10 6.74 4.47
C PRO A 190 7.12 7.46 3.57
N PHE A 191 6.68 8.26 2.60
CA PHE A 191 7.49 9.09 1.72
C PHE A 191 7.14 10.61 1.79
N ALA A 192 5.99 11.04 2.34
CA ALA A 192 5.70 12.48 2.58
C ALA A 192 6.45 13.03 3.79
N ALA A 193 6.78 12.15 4.75
CA ALA A 193 7.74 12.44 5.78
C ALA A 193 9.11 12.62 5.07
N GLY A 194 9.38 13.85 4.63
CA GLY A 194 10.59 14.21 3.88
C GLY A 194 11.86 13.75 4.58
N TRP A 195 12.98 13.78 3.84
CA TRP A 195 14.29 13.16 4.13
C TRP A 195 14.95 13.40 5.51
N PHE A 196 14.28 14.02 6.48
CA PHE A 196 14.76 14.27 7.84
C PHE A 196 13.61 14.31 8.87
N ALA A 197 12.56 13.50 8.70
CA ALA A 197 11.36 13.60 9.53
C ALA A 197 11.55 13.22 11.02
N ASP A 198 12.63 12.52 11.39
CA ASP A 198 12.98 12.27 12.79
C ASP A 198 13.65 13.51 13.42
N ALA A 199 12.82 14.43 13.92
CA ALA A 199 13.28 15.61 14.63
C ALA A 199 14.10 15.28 15.90
N GLY A 200 13.98 14.06 16.44
CA GLY A 200 14.70 13.58 17.62
C GLY A 200 16.17 13.23 17.34
N ALA A 201 16.56 13.05 16.08
CA ALA A 201 17.93 12.72 15.70
C ALA A 201 18.85 13.96 15.53
N TYR A 202 18.29 15.16 15.31
CA TYR A 202 19.08 16.40 15.15
C TYR A 202 19.97 16.77 16.36
N PRO A 203 19.51 16.68 17.63
CA PRO A 203 20.35 17.04 18.77
C PRO A 203 21.57 16.12 18.88
N GLN A 204 21.37 14.82 18.65
CA GLN A 204 22.43 13.82 18.69
C GLN A 204 23.40 14.01 17.52
N LEU A 205 22.89 14.26 16.30
CA LEU A 205 23.72 14.58 15.13
C LEU A 205 24.61 15.80 15.38
N ALA A 206 24.06 16.86 15.96
CA ALA A 206 24.79 18.09 16.27
C ALA A 206 25.91 17.85 17.31
N ILE A 207 25.65 17.05 18.34
CA ILE A 207 26.66 16.67 19.35
C ILE A 207 27.82 15.91 18.70
N TRP A 208 27.52 14.91 17.87
CA TRP A 208 28.55 14.11 17.21
C TRP A 208 29.33 14.91 16.16
N ALA A 209 28.67 15.80 15.42
CA ALA A 209 29.32 16.72 14.48
C ALA A 209 30.27 17.68 15.21
N ALA A 210 29.84 18.28 16.33
CA ALA A 210 30.68 19.14 17.15
C ALA A 210 31.89 18.38 17.72
N LEU A 211 31.69 17.13 18.14
CA LEU A 211 32.78 16.28 18.66
C LEU A 211 33.79 15.91 17.57
N LEU A 212 33.34 15.63 16.33
CA LEU A 212 34.23 15.41 15.18
C LEU A 212 35.06 16.66 14.84
N ILE A 213 34.43 17.84 14.84
CA ILE A 213 35.12 19.12 14.61
C ILE A 213 36.14 19.38 15.71
N ALA A 214 35.79 19.14 16.98
CA ALA A 214 36.70 19.33 18.11
C ALA A 214 37.90 18.37 18.05
N LEU A 215 37.68 17.09 17.72
CA LEU A 215 38.75 16.11 17.54
C LEU A 215 39.66 16.45 16.35
N ALA A 216 39.09 16.87 15.22
CA ALA A 216 39.85 17.31 14.07
C ALA A 216 40.69 18.57 14.37
N ALA A 217 40.10 19.56 15.06
CA ALA A 217 40.78 20.77 15.49
C ALA A 217 41.88 20.47 16.53
N ALA A 218 41.62 19.60 17.50
CA ALA A 218 42.62 19.16 18.47
C ALA A 218 43.78 18.42 17.79
N GLY A 219 43.48 17.49 16.86
CA GLY A 219 44.49 16.81 16.06
C GLY A 219 45.33 17.78 15.22
N TYR A 220 44.67 18.75 14.56
CA TYR A 220 45.33 19.80 13.79
C TYR A 220 46.22 20.69 14.68
N LEU A 221 45.74 21.11 15.86
CA LEU A 221 46.50 21.93 16.81
C LEU A 221 47.68 21.17 17.41
N VAL A 222 47.53 19.88 17.71
CA VAL A 222 48.61 19.01 18.20
C VAL A 222 49.67 18.82 17.11
N CYS A 223 49.27 18.51 15.87
CA CYS A 223 50.18 18.42 14.72
C CYS A 223 50.86 19.76 14.39
N ARG A 224 50.16 20.88 14.62
CA ARG A 224 50.73 22.22 14.45
C ARG A 224 51.70 22.59 15.59
N ARG A 225 51.47 22.06 16.79
CA ARG A 225 52.25 22.37 18.00
C ARG A 225 53.48 21.47 18.19
N PHE A 226 53.40 20.23 17.73
CA PHE A 226 54.49 19.26 17.71
C PHE A 226 54.84 18.98 16.26
N ARG A 227 56.04 19.40 15.85
CA ARG A 227 56.49 19.38 14.47
C ARG A 227 56.77 17.92 14.03
N ASN A 228 55.69 17.23 13.65
CA ASN A 228 55.66 16.00 12.87
C ASN A 228 56.12 14.67 13.53
N ASP A 229 55.72 14.42 14.78
CA ASP A 229 55.79 13.07 15.36
C ASP A 229 54.48 12.31 15.08
N TRP A 230 54.58 11.19 14.36
CA TRP A 230 53.44 10.39 13.88
C TRP A 230 52.56 9.78 14.99
N SER A 231 53.00 9.82 16.25
CA SER A 231 52.26 9.28 17.39
C SER A 231 51.03 10.10 17.78
N GLY A 232 51.05 11.42 17.56
CA GLY A 232 49.94 12.33 17.85
C GLY A 232 48.68 12.07 17.00
N PRO A 233 48.75 12.04 15.66
CA PRO A 233 47.58 11.78 14.83
C PRO A 233 47.01 10.36 15.02
N LEU A 234 47.83 9.37 15.38
CA LEU A 234 47.39 7.99 15.60
C LEU A 234 46.55 7.85 16.89
N LEU A 235 46.86 8.63 17.93
CA LEU A 235 46.09 8.69 19.17
C LEU A 235 44.70 9.34 18.96
N VAL A 236 44.58 10.29 18.02
CA VAL A 236 43.33 11.00 17.69
C VAL A 236 42.49 10.25 16.66
N ALA A 237 43.12 9.44 15.81
CA ALA A 237 42.44 8.68 14.76
C ALA A 237 41.41 7.68 15.31
N VAL A 238 41.76 6.94 16.37
CA VAL A 238 40.85 5.94 16.97
C VAL A 238 39.56 6.57 17.52
N PRO A 239 39.59 7.60 18.40
CA PRO A 239 38.37 8.25 18.88
C PRO A 239 37.62 8.99 17.76
N PHE A 240 38.32 9.51 16.75
CA PHE A 240 37.69 10.11 15.56
C PHE A 240 36.88 9.08 14.76
N LEU A 241 37.43 7.89 14.52
CA LEU A 241 36.73 6.82 13.81
C LEU A 241 35.51 6.29 14.59
N VAL A 242 35.60 6.20 15.92
CA VAL A 242 34.46 5.83 16.77
C VAL A 242 33.36 6.90 16.70
N ALA A 243 33.71 8.17 16.81
CA ALA A 243 32.75 9.27 16.67
C ALA A 243 32.12 9.31 15.27
N LEU A 244 32.92 9.05 14.22
CA LEU A 244 32.47 8.98 12.84
C LEU A 244 31.48 7.84 12.63
N TYR A 245 31.73 6.68 13.25
CA TYR A 245 30.80 5.54 13.23
C TYR A 245 29.45 5.90 13.86
N PHE A 246 29.43 6.50 15.06
CA PHE A 246 28.17 6.91 15.71
C PHE A 246 27.47 8.05 14.99
N PHE A 247 28.21 8.99 14.40
CA PHE A 247 27.65 10.01 13.51
C PHE A 247 26.93 9.35 12.33
N TYR A 248 27.57 8.40 11.64
CA TYR A 248 26.98 7.70 10.51
C TYR A 248 25.76 6.85 10.89
N GLN A 249 25.79 6.20 12.05
CA GLN A 249 24.63 5.46 12.59
C GLN A 249 23.41 6.37 12.81
N ASN A 250 23.62 7.62 13.27
CA ASN A 250 22.54 8.58 13.45
C ASN A 250 22.09 9.23 12.12
N VAL A 251 23.02 9.47 11.18
CA VAL A 251 22.65 9.88 9.82
C VAL A 251 21.79 8.79 9.14
N ASN A 252 22.13 7.52 9.31
CA ASN A 252 21.34 6.40 8.77
C ASN A 252 19.94 6.26 9.40
N ARG A 253 19.69 6.88 10.55
CA ARG A 253 18.34 6.99 11.14
C ARG A 253 17.52 8.11 10.50
N LEU A 254 18.19 9.17 10.05
CA LEU A 254 17.58 10.29 9.35
C LEU A 254 17.25 9.96 7.89
N LEU A 255 18.05 9.08 7.28
CA LEU A 255 17.69 8.49 6.01
C LEU A 255 16.43 7.62 6.24
N PRO A 256 15.35 7.79 5.45
CA PRO A 256 14.25 6.83 5.46
C PRO A 256 14.87 5.46 5.29
N ALA A 257 14.48 4.48 6.12
CA ALA A 257 15.14 3.18 6.22
C ALA A 257 15.56 2.69 4.82
N ALA A 258 16.83 2.94 4.49
CA ALA A 258 17.26 2.99 3.10
C ALA A 258 17.02 1.61 2.48
N LEU A 259 16.22 1.62 1.41
CA LEU A 259 16.69 1.31 0.06
C LEU A 259 17.07 -0.17 -0.09
#